data_AF-A0A0G0E4D1-F1
#
_entry.id   AF-A0A0G0E4D1-F1
#
_cell.length_a   1.000
_cell.length_b   1.000
_cell.length_c   1.000
_cell.angle_alpha   90.00
_cell.angle_beta   90.00
_cell.angle_gamma   90.00
#
_symmetry.space_group_name_H-M   'P 1'
#
loop_
_entity.id
_entity.type
_entity.pdbx_description
1 polymer ?
#
loop_
_entity_poly.entity_id
_entity_poly.type
_entity_poly.pdbx_seq_one_letter_code
_entity_poly.pdbx_strand_id
1 'polypeptide(L)'
;MTDKNIANKKIPVSSTREVMFGLSFVFNFGFVILVPALLGIFLGLTLDNKFGTKPIATVISLTVGMILGFGAGIFQVKQFINKSKKT
;
A
#
# COMPACT_ATOMS: atom_id res chain seq x y z
N MET A 1 -38.40 29.00 8.47
CA MET A 1 -38.37 27.60 7.98
C MET A 1 -36.92 27.18 8.01
N THR A 2 -36.45 26.67 9.13
CA THR A 2 -35.00 26.56 9.40
C THR A 2 -34.72 25.19 10.02
N ASP A 3 -34.08 24.35 9.22
CA ASP A 3 -32.90 23.58 9.59
C ASP A 3 -32.96 22.70 10.86
N LYS A 4 -33.91 21.76 10.91
CA LYS A 4 -33.91 20.67 11.91
C LYS A 4 -33.21 19.39 11.43
N ASN A 5 -32.67 19.37 10.20
CA ASN A 5 -32.12 18.16 9.57
C ASN A 5 -30.61 17.97 9.77
N ILE A 6 -29.88 18.98 10.27
CA ILE A 6 -28.43 18.86 10.52
C ILE A 6 -28.14 18.19 11.89
N ALA A 7 -29.09 18.20 12.83
CA ALA A 7 -28.88 17.73 14.20
C ALA A 7 -28.92 16.20 14.41
N ASN A 8 -29.21 15.40 13.37
CA ASN A 8 -29.31 13.94 13.47
C ASN A 8 -28.37 13.21 12.50
N LYS A 9 -27.19 13.76 12.23
CA LYS A 9 -26.10 13.00 11.63
C LYS A 9 -25.39 12.26 12.76
N LYS A 10 -25.87 11.05 13.11
CA LYS A 10 -25.13 10.14 14.00
C LYS A 10 -23.75 9.96 13.41
N ILE A 11 -22.74 10.61 14.00
CA ILE A 11 -21.35 10.35 13.67
C ILE A 11 -21.17 8.87 14.01
N PRO A 12 -20.87 8.00 13.03
CA PRO A 12 -20.67 6.59 13.32
C PRO A 12 -19.53 6.53 14.34
N VAL A 13 -19.85 6.13 15.56
CA VAL A 13 -18.84 5.87 16.58
C VAL A 13 -18.16 4.60 16.11
N SER A 14 -17.17 4.76 15.22
CA SER A 14 -16.43 3.66 14.64
C SER A 14 -15.90 2.85 15.80
N SER A 15 -16.36 1.61 15.94
CA SER A 15 -15.90 0.76 17.04
C SER A 15 -14.38 0.70 16.98
N THR A 16 -13.68 0.66 18.12
CA THR A 16 -12.21 0.56 18.16
C THR A 16 -11.71 -0.56 17.23
N ARG A 17 -12.51 -1.62 17.06
CA ARG A 17 -12.28 -2.73 16.14
C ARG A 17 -12.30 -2.34 14.65
N GLU A 18 -13.24 -1.50 14.22
CA GLU A 18 -13.29 -0.99 12.83
C GLU A 18 -12.09 -0.09 12.52
N VAL A 19 -11.71 0.77 13.46
CA VAL A 19 -10.52 1.62 13.32
C VAL A 19 -9.26 0.75 13.25
N MET A 20 -9.13 -0.25 14.13
CA MET A 20 -7.98 -1.14 14.17
C MET A 20 -7.88 -2.01 12.92
N PHE A 21 -9.01 -2.45 12.37
CA PHE A 21 -9.07 -3.17 11.09
C PHE A 21 -8.65 -2.29 9.92
N GLY A 22 -9.24 -1.09 9.79
CA GLY A 22 -8.90 -0.14 8.73
C GLY A 22 -7.42 0.26 8.77
N LEU A 23 -6.89 0.50 9.98
CA LEU A 23 -5.49 0.82 10.18
C LEU A 23 -4.57 -0.35 9.78
N SER A 24 -4.91 -1.58 10.20
CA SER A 24 -4.15 -2.78 9.83
C SER A 24 -4.13 -3.00 8.32
N PHE A 25 -5.25 -2.73 7.64
CA PHE A 25 -5.34 -2.84 6.19
C PHE A 25 -4.44 -1.82 5.49
N VAL A 26 -4.50 -0.54 5.90
CA VAL A 26 -3.66 0.52 5.34
C VAL A 26 -2.18 0.22 5.54
N PHE A 27 -1.78 -0.23 6.74
CA PHE A 27 -0.41 -0.62 7.00
C PHE A 27 0.02 -1.79 6.12
N ASN A 28 -0.77 -2.86 6.06
CA ASN A 28 -0.42 -4.04 5.26
C ASN A 28 -0.24 -3.66 3.78
N PHE A 29 -1.17 -2.87 3.24
CA PHE A 29 -1.09 -2.38 1.86
C PHE A 29 0.13 -1.49 1.63
N GLY A 30 0.42 -0.58 2.58
CA GLY A 30 1.63 0.25 2.54
C GLY A 30 2.91 -0.58 2.54
N PHE A 31 2.99 -1.61 3.37
CA PHE A 31 4.14 -2.53 3.42
C PHE A 31 4.33 -3.30 2.12
N VAL A 32 3.24 -3.76 1.48
CA VAL A 32 3.31 -4.48 0.20
C VAL A 32 3.95 -3.64 -0.91
N ILE A 33 3.80 -2.31 -0.87
CA ILE A 33 4.41 -1.41 -1.85
C ILE A 33 5.82 -0.98 -1.40
N LEU A 34 5.97 -0.64 -0.12
CA LEU A 34 7.20 -0.09 0.43
C LEU A 34 8.36 -1.10 0.41
N VAL A 35 8.09 -2.35 0.78
CA VAL A 35 9.13 -3.39 0.92
C VAL A 35 9.82 -3.68 -0.43
N PRO A 36 9.10 -3.92 -1.54
CA PRO A 36 9.72 -4.10 -2.86
C PRO A 36 10.51 -2.89 -3.34
N ALA A 37 10.04 -1.67 -3.06
CA ALA A 37 10.76 -0.45 -3.42
C ALA A 37 12.10 -0.33 -2.67
N LEU A 38 12.09 -0.56 -1.35
CA LEU A 38 13.31 -0.55 -0.53
C LEU A 38 14.28 -1.66 -0.94
N LEU A 39 13.78 -2.86 -1.25
CA LEU A 39 14.60 -3.94 -1.78
C LEU A 39 15.22 -3.57 -3.13
N GLY A 40 14.46 -2.95 -4.03
CA GLY A 40 14.96 -2.45 -5.30
C GLY A 40 16.10 -1.44 -5.13
N ILE A 41 15.96 -0.50 -4.21
CA ILE A 41 17.01 0.48 -3.89
C ILE A 41 18.24 -0.22 -3.33
N PHE A 42 18.06 -1.11 -2.35
CA PHE A 42 19.17 -1.80 -1.71
C PHE A 42 19.98 -2.66 -2.70
N LEU A 43 19.27 -3.42 -3.56
CA LEU A 43 19.89 -4.22 -4.61
C LEU A 43 20.61 -3.35 -5.64
N GLY A 44 19.95 -2.28 -6.08
CA GLY A 44 20.50 -1.37 -7.06
C GLY A 44 21.73 -0.61 -6.56
N LEU A 45 21.74 -0.17 -5.30
CA LEU A 45 22.92 0.44 -4.67
C LEU A 45 24.07 -0.55 -4.56
N THR A 46 23.78 -1.81 -4.21
CA THR A 46 24.80 -2.86 -4.12
C THR A 46 25.41 -3.14 -5.49
N LEU A 47 24.59 -3.20 -6.54
CA LEU A 47 25.04 -3.37 -7.92
C LEU A 47 25.86 -2.15 -8.39
N ASP A 48 25.35 -0.94 -8.20
CA ASP A 48 26.02 0.28 -8.61
C ASP A 48 27.37 0.47 -7.90
N ASN A 49 27.48 0.06 -6.64
CA ASN A 49 28.75 0.04 -5.92
C ASN A 49 29.72 -1.01 -6.47
N LYS A 50 29.22 -2.15 -6.94
CA LYS A 50 30.06 -3.26 -7.45
C LYS A 50 30.54 -3.03 -8.89
N PHE A 51 29.70 -2.45 -9.74
CA PHE A 51 29.96 -2.27 -11.17
C PHE A 51 30.34 -0.84 -11.56
N GLY A 52 30.29 0.11 -10.62
CA GLY A 52 30.59 1.52 -10.88
C GLY A 52 29.52 2.25 -11.71
N THR A 53 28.36 1.65 -11.94
CA THR A 53 27.28 2.14 -12.81
C THR A 53 26.40 3.22 -12.19
N LYS A 54 26.87 3.88 -11.11
CA LYS A 54 26.07 4.84 -10.31
C LYS A 54 25.46 5.96 -11.18
N PRO A 55 24.13 6.22 -11.16
CA PRO A 55 23.06 5.56 -10.39
C PRO A 55 22.12 4.68 -11.25
N ILE A 56 22.60 4.11 -12.36
CA ILE A 56 21.76 3.43 -13.36
C ILE A 56 21.11 2.15 -12.77
N ALA A 57 21.88 1.29 -12.11
CA ALA A 57 21.32 0.04 -11.58
C ALA A 57 20.34 0.30 -10.43
N THR A 58 20.56 1.37 -9.64
CA THR A 58 19.61 1.85 -8.63
C THR A 58 18.30 2.28 -9.24
N VAL A 59 18.31 3.08 -10.31
CA VAL A 59 17.09 3.53 -10.98
C VAL A 59 16.33 2.34 -11.58
N ILE A 60 17.01 1.42 -12.25
CA ILE A 60 16.38 0.21 -12.83
C ILE A 60 15.77 -0.65 -11.73
N SER A 61 16.53 -0.96 -10.68
CA SER A 61 16.08 -1.85 -9.61
C SER A 61 14.95 -1.24 -8.80
N LEU A 62 14.96 0.07 -8.54
CA LEU A 62 13.84 0.79 -7.93
C LEU A 62 12.59 0.74 -8.81
N THR A 63 12.74 0.98 -10.13
CA THR A 63 11.61 0.93 -11.07
C THR A 63 10.97 -0.46 -11.07
N VAL A 64 11.78 -1.51 -11.13
CA VAL A 64 11.29 -2.90 -11.02
C VAL A 64 10.62 -3.15 -9.67
N GLY A 65 11.24 -2.71 -8.57
CA GLY A 65 10.67 -2.81 -7.22
C GLY A 65 9.30 -2.14 -7.11
N MET A 66 9.12 -0.95 -7.68
CA MET A 66 7.83 -0.27 -7.73
C MET A 66 6.80 -1.06 -8.53
N ILE A 67 7.14 -1.52 -9.74
CA ILE A 67 6.20 -2.30 -10.58
C ILE A 67 5.73 -3.54 -9.82
N LEU A 68 6.64 -4.25 -9.17
CA LEU A 68 6.32 -5.43 -8.36
C LEU A 68 5.44 -5.09 -7.16
N GLY A 69 5.77 -4.02 -6.41
CA GLY A 69 4.97 -3.59 -5.26
C GLY A 69 3.55 -3.18 -5.62
N PHE A 70 3.38 -2.40 -6.69
CA PHE A 70 2.06 -2.03 -7.20
C PHE A 70 1.29 -3.25 -7.73
N GLY A 71 1.95 -4.14 -8.46
CA GLY A 71 1.35 -5.38 -8.95
C GLY A 71 0.86 -6.27 -7.81
N ALA A 72 1.67 -6.44 -6.77
CA ALA A 72 1.32 -7.19 -5.56
C ALA A 72 0.16 -6.54 -4.80
N GLY A 73 0.15 -5.20 -4.68
CA GLY A 73 -0.96 -4.47 -4.07
C GLY A 73 -2.28 -4.67 -4.81
N ILE A 74 -2.27 -4.57 -6.15
CA ILE A 74 -3.45 -4.83 -6.99
C ILE A 74 -3.93 -6.28 -6.83
N PHE A 75 -3.00 -7.24 -6.78
CA PHE A 75 -3.31 -8.64 -6.56
C PHE A 75 -3.96 -8.87 -5.18
N GLN A 76 -3.45 -8.22 -4.14
CA GLN A 76 -4.01 -8.30 -2.79
C GLN A 76 -5.45 -7.74 -2.73
N VAL A 77 -5.69 -6.60 -3.40
CA VAL A 77 -7.04 -6.03 -3.52
C VAL A 77 -7.99 -6.96 -4.28
N LYS A 78 -7.54 -7.53 -5.40
CA LYS A 78 -8.33 -8.51 -6.17
C LYS A 78 -8.70 -9.72 -5.34
N GLN A 79 -7.79 -10.24 -4.52
CA GLN A 79 -8.08 -11.35 -3.62
C GLN A 79 -9.13 -10.99 -2.57
N PHE A 80 -9.04 -9.79 -1.99
CA PHE A 80 -10.03 -9.30 -1.04
C PHE A 80 -11.43 -9.21 -1.67
N ILE A 81 -11.53 -8.65 -2.88
CA ILE A 81 -12.80 -8.52 -3.60
C ILE A 81 -13.39 -9.90 -3.94
N ASN A 82 -12.56 -10.81 -4.50
CA ASN A 82 -13.03 -12.15 -4.86
C ASN A 82 -13.47 -12.97 -3.64
N LYS A 83 -12.78 -12.81 -2.50
CA LYS A 83 -13.16 -13.48 -1.26
C LYS A 83 -14.52 -12.97 -0.74
N SER A 84 -14.79 -11.67 -0.88
CA SER A 84 -16.06 -11.07 -0.46
C SER A 84 -17.25 -11.40 -1.38
N LYS A 85 -17.00 -11.77 -2.65
CA LYS A 85 -18.07 -12.23 -3.58
C LYS A 85 -18.49 -13.69 -3.36
N LYS A 86 -17.71 -14.47 -2.63
CA LYS A 86 -17.90 -15.91 -2.45
C LYS A 86 -18.56 -16.28 -1.11
N THR A 87 -18.90 -15.27 -0.30
CA THR A 87 -19.64 -15.38 0.97
C THR A 87 -20.97 -14.66 0.81
#